data_AF-A0A1G8JKZ6-F1
#
_entry.id   AF-A0A1G8JKZ6-F1
#
_cell.length_a   1.000
_cell.length_b   1.000
_cell.length_c   1.000
_cell.angle_alpha   90.00
_cell.angle_beta   90.00
_cell.angle_gamma   90.00
#
_symmetry.space_group_name_H-M   'P 1'
#
loop_
_entity.id
_entity.type
_entity.pdbx_description
1 polymer ?
#
loop_
_entity_poly.entity_id
_entity_poly.type
_entity_poly.pdbx_seq_one_letter_code
_entity_poly.pdbx_strand_id
1 'polypeptide(L)'
;MLIGLIRKVLKKSINIEHWKLILMGVIFIVLSSFIVYYLEPSEFKNRFNAFWYVMTTISQVGLGDYIPKTNAGKLYSILLYLVGVGFFAIIIAKWIDLLNIYEELKEKKIMGYTGKNHIVVVHWSKKAKITIDEMLGQNSTTEVVLIDQLNESPLQKDGIHYVQGNPTKLDTLHKANVLHADSICIFASDDTIDETAADGKTLLIASTIKQYAKQKKSDVYTIVEMLDEDHISNANLDCIDDFILSNKPFSHLMAKTALQKHYS
;
A
#
# COMPACT_ATOMS: atom_id res chain seq x y z
N MET A 1 17.58 38.60 6.55
CA MET A 1 18.61 37.56 6.85
C MET A 1 18.03 36.38 7.64
N LEU A 2 17.27 36.60 8.73
CA LEU A 2 16.64 35.54 9.53
C LEU A 2 15.69 34.61 8.74
N ILE A 3 14.79 35.18 7.92
CA ILE A 3 13.80 34.40 7.15
C ILE A 3 14.46 33.43 6.16
N GLY A 4 15.60 33.84 5.58
CA GLY A 4 16.39 32.99 4.68
C GLY A 4 17.08 31.84 5.41
N LEU A 5 17.57 32.09 6.64
CA LEU A 5 18.17 31.06 7.49
C LEU A 5 17.11 30.04 7.94
N ILE A 6 15.95 30.52 8.38
CA ILE A 6 14.79 29.70 8.76
C ILE A 6 14.35 28.84 7.58
N ARG A 7 14.17 29.41 6.39
CA ARG A 7 13.83 28.64 5.17
C ARG A 7 14.88 27.59 4.82
N LYS A 8 16.16 27.87 5.01
CA LYS A 8 17.26 26.94 4.71
C LYS A 8 17.33 25.78 5.71
N VAL A 9 17.07 26.05 6.99
CA VAL A 9 16.94 25.03 8.04
C VAL A 9 15.69 24.18 7.81
N LEU A 10 14.55 24.80 7.49
CA LEU A 10 13.31 24.09 7.15
C LEU A 10 13.49 23.18 5.92
N LYS A 11 14.09 23.68 4.82
CA LYS A 11 14.35 22.86 3.63
C LYS A 11 15.34 21.71 3.87
N LYS A 12 16.37 21.93 4.70
CA LYS A 12 17.34 20.89 5.03
C LYS A 12 16.73 19.80 5.92
N SER A 13 15.71 20.14 6.71
CA SER A 13 14.93 19.18 7.51
C SER A 13 14.07 18.22 6.66
N ILE A 14 13.82 18.54 5.39
CA ILE A 14 13.00 17.71 4.49
C ILE A 14 13.80 16.51 3.94
N ASN A 15 15.14 16.60 3.88
CA ASN A 15 16.02 15.53 3.39
C ASN A 15 16.73 14.74 4.50
N ILE A 16 16.40 14.97 5.77
CA ILE A 16 16.94 14.19 6.88
C ILE A 16 16.03 12.98 7.11
N GLU A 17 16.63 11.79 7.17
CA GLU A 17 15.91 10.55 7.50
C GLU A 17 15.11 10.70 8.80
N HIS A 18 13.87 10.22 8.81
CA HIS A 18 12.91 10.41 9.92
C HIS A 18 13.50 10.08 11.30
N TRP A 19 14.32 9.02 11.39
CA TRP A 19 14.94 8.61 12.66
C TRP A 19 15.98 9.61 13.19
N LYS A 20 16.70 10.32 12.32
CA LYS A 20 17.71 11.32 12.71
C LYS A 20 17.06 12.55 13.33
N LEU A 21 15.89 12.96 12.84
CA LEU A 21 15.12 14.08 13.41
C LEU A 21 14.57 13.73 14.80
N ILE A 22 14.03 12.52 14.98
CA ILE A 22 13.56 12.02 16.27
C ILE A 22 14.73 11.98 17.27
N LEU A 23 15.87 11.41 16.86
CA LEU A 23 17.07 11.34 17.69
C LEU A 23 17.56 12.73 18.12
N MET A 24 17.60 13.68 17.18
CA MET A 24 17.98 15.07 17.46
C MET A 24 17.04 15.72 18.49
N GLY A 25 15.75 15.40 18.45
CA GLY A 25 14.77 15.86 19.42
C GLY A 25 14.97 15.32 20.83
N VAL A 26 15.19 14.01 20.93
CA VAL A 26 15.50 13.37 22.20
C VAL A 26 16.76 13.99 22.81
N ILE A 27 17.82 14.16 21.99
CA ILE A 27 19.06 14.81 22.42
C ILE A 27 18.79 16.24 22.88
N PHE A 28 18.02 17.03 22.13
CA PHE A 28 17.69 18.41 22.49
C PHE A 28 16.96 18.50 23.84
N ILE A 29 15.94 17.66 24.06
CA ILE A 29 15.17 17.64 25.32
C ILE A 29 16.07 17.26 26.49
N VAL A 30 16.87 16.20 26.34
CA VAL A 30 17.78 15.73 27.39
C VAL A 30 18.82 16.80 27.72
N LEU A 31 19.48 17.37 26.72
CA LEU A 31 20.47 18.45 26.92
C LEU A 31 19.83 19.67 27.59
N SER A 32 18.63 20.08 27.16
CA SER A 32 17.94 21.22 27.74
C SER A 32 17.57 20.99 29.20
N SER A 33 17.19 19.76 29.54
CA SER A 33 16.87 19.35 30.92
C SER A 33 18.11 19.44 31.81
N PHE A 34 19.27 19.00 31.32
CA PHE A 34 20.53 19.15 32.04
C PHE A 34 20.93 20.61 32.20
N ILE A 35 20.82 21.43 31.14
CA ILE A 35 21.21 22.84 31.19
C ILE A 35 20.36 23.60 32.23
N VAL A 36 19.04 23.45 32.20
CA VAL A 36 18.15 24.09 33.19
C VAL A 36 18.44 23.61 34.61
N TYR A 37 18.66 22.31 34.81
CA TYR A 37 19.01 21.76 36.11
C TYR A 37 20.29 22.38 36.69
N TYR A 38 21.32 22.57 35.87
CA TYR A 38 22.59 23.19 36.31
C TYR A 38 22.49 24.70 36.53
N LEU A 39 21.64 25.39 35.77
CA LEU A 39 21.41 26.83 35.96
C LEU A 39 20.58 27.14 37.21
N GLU A 40 19.70 26.22 37.61
CA GLU A 40 18.72 26.42 38.68
C GLU A 40 18.66 25.24 39.67
N PRO A 41 19.80 24.83 40.27
CA PRO A 41 19.87 23.62 41.10
C PRO A 41 19.02 23.73 42.39
N SER A 42 18.75 24.94 42.86
CA SER A 42 17.90 25.20 44.03
C SER A 42 16.41 25.01 43.75
N GLU A 43 15.98 25.24 42.50
CA GLU A 43 14.58 25.11 42.10
C GLU A 43 14.28 23.68 41.63
N PHE A 44 15.13 23.13 40.76
CA PHE A 44 14.97 21.79 40.23
C PHE A 44 15.69 20.78 41.13
N LYS A 45 15.07 20.46 42.27
CA LYS A 45 15.63 19.55 43.30
C LYS A 45 16.08 18.18 42.76
N ASN A 46 15.44 17.69 41.71
CA ASN A 46 15.87 16.49 40.99
C ASN A 46 15.96 16.77 39.47
N ARG A 47 16.69 15.92 38.74
CA ARG A 47 16.85 16.04 37.28
C ARG A 47 15.54 15.82 36.53
N PHE A 48 14.63 15.05 37.12
CA PHE A 48 13.33 14.76 36.54
C PHE A 48 12.42 16.00 36.47
N ASN A 49 12.49 16.90 37.46
CA ASN A 49 11.73 18.14 37.52
C ASN A 49 12.20 19.12 36.44
N ALA A 50 13.50 19.14 36.14
CA ALA A 50 14.02 19.92 35.02
C ALA A 50 13.55 19.35 33.67
N PHE A 51 13.52 18.02 33.52
CA PHE A 51 12.94 17.36 32.35
C PHE A 51 11.44 17.64 32.20
N TRP A 52 10.70 17.57 33.31
CA TRP A 52 9.28 17.90 33.38
C TRP A 52 9.01 19.35 32.97
N TYR A 53 9.80 20.29 33.46
CA TYR A 53 9.72 21.69 33.04
C TYR A 53 9.98 21.85 31.55
N VAL A 54 11.01 21.21 31.00
CA VAL A 54 11.30 21.28 29.57
C VAL A 54 10.13 20.72 28.75
N MET A 55 9.59 19.56 29.12
CA MET A 55 8.45 18.94 28.44
C MET A 55 7.20 19.82 28.47
N THR A 56 6.80 20.32 29.64
CA THR A 56 5.62 21.19 29.80
C THR A 56 5.78 22.53 29.11
N THR A 57 7.02 23.03 28.98
CA THR A 57 7.34 24.27 28.29
C THR A 57 7.25 24.12 26.77
N ILE A 58 7.90 23.10 26.19
CA ILE A 58 7.89 22.89 24.74
C ILE A 58 6.54 22.41 24.22
N SER A 59 5.76 21.71 25.07
CA SER A 59 4.38 21.32 24.78
C SER A 59 3.36 22.44 25.00
N GLN A 60 3.82 23.63 25.43
CA GLN A 60 2.98 24.79 25.72
C GLN A 60 1.90 24.57 26.79
N VAL A 61 2.07 23.56 27.65
CA VAL A 61 1.15 23.32 28.79
C VAL A 61 1.46 24.29 29.94
N GLY A 62 2.74 24.46 30.26
CA GLY A 62 3.21 25.50 31.20
C GLY A 62 2.57 25.47 32.58
N LEU A 63 2.64 24.32 33.28
CA LEU A 63 1.97 24.12 34.58
C LEU A 63 2.43 25.10 35.69
N GLY A 64 3.62 25.67 35.58
CA GLY A 64 4.12 26.70 36.50
C GLY A 64 4.52 26.18 37.89
N ASP A 65 4.59 24.87 38.07
CA ASP A 65 5.02 24.18 39.29
C ASP A 65 6.54 24.26 39.52
N TYR A 66 7.32 24.29 38.43
CA TYR A 66 8.75 24.56 38.45
C TYR A 66 9.11 25.63 37.43
N ILE A 67 9.75 26.72 37.86
CA ILE A 67 10.08 27.86 37.00
C ILE A 67 11.47 28.42 37.36
N PRO A 68 12.36 28.67 36.38
CA PRO A 68 13.63 29.34 36.62
C PRO A 68 13.47 30.72 37.28
N LYS A 69 14.22 30.96 38.37
CA LYS A 69 14.13 32.22 39.13
C LYS A 69 15.27 33.18 38.82
N THR A 70 16.45 32.66 38.51
CA THR A 70 17.64 33.45 38.16
C THR A 70 17.51 34.06 36.76
N ASN A 71 18.27 35.13 36.54
CA ASN A 71 18.33 35.79 35.22
C ASN A 71 18.88 34.85 34.14
N ALA A 72 19.85 33.99 34.47
CA ALA A 72 20.43 33.03 33.54
C ALA A 72 19.42 31.95 33.14
N GLY A 73 18.70 31.40 34.13
CA GLY A 73 17.64 30.43 33.90
C GLY A 73 16.50 31.00 33.04
N LYS A 74 16.05 32.23 33.34
CA LYS A 74 15.04 32.93 32.53
C LYS A 74 15.49 33.20 31.10
N LEU A 75 16.75 33.61 30.90
CA LEU A 75 17.31 33.81 29.56
C LEU A 75 17.33 32.51 28.76
N TYR A 76 17.67 31.39 29.41
CA TYR A 76 17.62 30.07 28.79
C TYR A 76 16.18 29.65 28.47
N SER A 77 15.21 29.91 29.35
CA SER A 77 13.79 29.66 29.08
C SER A 77 13.30 30.38 27.83
N ILE A 78 13.73 31.63 27.62
CA ILE A 78 13.39 32.37 26.38
C ILE A 78 13.92 31.64 25.15
N LEU A 79 15.16 31.14 25.19
CA LEU A 79 15.71 30.33 24.10
C LEU A 79 14.92 29.03 23.90
N LEU A 80 14.53 28.37 25.01
CA LEU A 80 13.74 27.15 24.98
C LEU A 80 12.35 27.38 24.35
N TYR A 81 11.71 28.53 24.61
CA TYR A 81 10.46 28.90 23.95
C TYR A 81 10.65 29.11 22.44
N LEU A 82 11.71 29.80 22.02
CA LEU A 82 11.94 30.12 20.61
C LEU A 82 12.31 28.88 19.79
N VAL A 83 13.17 28.02 20.32
CA VAL A 83 13.71 26.86 19.59
C VAL A 83 12.90 25.60 19.89
N GLY A 84 12.59 25.36 21.16
CA GLY A 84 11.96 24.12 21.62
C GLY A 84 10.54 23.95 21.10
N VAL A 85 9.73 25.01 21.09
CA VAL A 85 8.37 24.96 20.54
C VAL A 85 8.39 24.64 19.04
N GLY A 86 9.23 25.33 18.27
CA GLY A 86 9.36 25.07 16.84
C GLY A 86 9.84 23.65 16.53
N PHE A 87 10.77 23.14 17.34
CA PHE A 87 11.25 21.77 17.21
C PHE A 87 10.18 20.73 17.57
N PHE A 88 9.42 20.98 18.64
CA PHE A 88 8.32 20.12 19.08
C PHE A 88 7.20 20.02 18.03
N ALA A 89 6.86 21.13 17.36
CA ALA A 89 5.90 21.13 16.26
C ALA A 89 6.34 20.23 15.08
N ILE A 90 7.63 20.25 14.73
CA ILE A 90 8.18 19.37 13.67
C ILE A 90 8.08 17.91 14.09
N ILE A 91 8.39 17.59 15.36
CA ILE A 91 8.24 16.23 15.88
C ILE A 91 6.79 15.77 15.72
N ILE A 92 5.81 16.54 16.20
CA ILE A 92 4.39 16.18 16.11
C ILE A 92 3.98 15.94 14.65
N ALA A 93 4.35 16.84 13.74
CA ALA A 93 4.05 16.67 12.32
C ALA A 93 4.60 15.34 11.76
N LYS A 94 5.80 14.92 12.19
CA LYS A 94 6.39 13.64 11.79
C LYS A 94 5.75 12.43 12.43
N TRP A 95 5.24 12.54 13.66
CA TRP A 95 4.42 11.49 14.25
C TRP A 95 3.13 11.29 13.47
N ILE A 96 2.48 12.38 13.05
CA ILE A 96 1.28 12.33 12.21
C ILE A 96 1.63 11.73 10.84
N ASP A 97 2.72 12.15 10.18
CA ASP A 97 3.19 11.53 8.93
C ASP A 97 3.39 10.01 9.09
N LEU A 98 3.96 9.56 10.22
CA LEU A 98 4.20 8.15 10.49
C LEU A 98 2.88 7.38 10.70
N LEU A 99 1.91 7.97 11.39
CA LEU A 99 0.58 7.40 11.54
C LEU A 99 -0.14 7.30 10.19
N ASN A 100 -0.04 8.34 9.35
CA ASN A 100 -0.60 8.32 8.00
C ASN A 100 0.08 7.25 7.13
N ILE A 101 1.40 7.07 7.22
CA ILE A 101 2.10 5.97 6.54
C ILE A 101 1.59 4.62 7.05
N TYR A 102 1.41 4.47 8.36
CA TYR A 102 0.87 3.24 8.93
C TYR A 102 -0.57 2.96 8.46
N GLU A 103 -1.42 3.99 8.40
CA GLU A 103 -2.77 3.91 7.84
C GLU A 103 -2.73 3.61 6.35
N GLU A 104 -1.90 4.26 5.55
CA GLU A 104 -1.70 3.91 4.14
C GLU A 104 -1.23 2.47 3.98
N LEU A 105 -0.33 1.97 4.83
CA LEU A 105 0.10 0.57 4.80
C LEU A 105 -1.04 -0.39 5.17
N LYS A 106 -1.94 0.03 6.06
CA LYS A 106 -3.13 -0.72 6.48
C LYS A 106 -4.25 -0.69 5.42
N GLU A 107 -4.50 0.48 4.82
CA GLU A 107 -5.51 0.73 3.78
C GLU A 107 -5.09 0.18 2.41
N LYS A 108 -3.79 0.16 2.08
CA LYS A 108 -3.23 -0.52 0.88
C LYS A 108 -3.34 -2.05 0.94
N LYS A 109 -4.17 -2.62 1.85
CA LYS A 109 -4.40 -4.06 2.05
C LYS A 109 -3.12 -4.87 1.89
N ILE A 110 -2.08 -4.45 2.62
CA ILE A 110 -0.77 -5.14 2.60
C ILE A 110 -0.84 -6.49 3.31
N MET A 111 -1.92 -6.74 4.08
CA MET A 111 -2.34 -8.10 4.39
C MET A 111 -2.81 -8.74 3.09
N GLY A 112 -1.85 -9.27 2.32
CA GLY A 112 -2.15 -10.13 1.20
C GLY A 112 -3.11 -11.24 1.64
N TYR A 113 -3.89 -11.73 0.70
CA TYR A 113 -4.70 -12.91 0.92
C TYR A 113 -3.78 -14.07 1.35
N THR A 114 -4.13 -14.79 2.40
CA THR A 114 -3.30 -15.89 2.97
C THR A 114 -3.96 -17.25 2.85
N GLY A 115 -5.21 -17.30 2.39
CA GLY A 115 -5.90 -18.55 2.11
C GLY A 115 -5.23 -19.33 0.97
N LYS A 116 -5.64 -20.59 0.82
CA LYS A 116 -5.16 -21.52 -0.20
C LYS A 116 -6.37 -22.14 -0.89
N ASN A 117 -6.15 -22.71 -2.07
CA ASN A 117 -7.21 -23.34 -2.88
C ASN A 117 -8.27 -22.30 -3.31
N HIS A 118 -7.78 -21.15 -3.76
CA HIS A 118 -8.58 -20.03 -4.24
C HIS A 118 -8.35 -19.80 -5.72
N ILE A 119 -9.26 -19.06 -6.34
CA ILE A 119 -9.12 -18.65 -7.73
C ILE A 119 -8.63 -17.21 -7.75
N VAL A 120 -7.61 -16.91 -8.54
CA VAL A 120 -7.17 -15.54 -8.77
C VAL A 120 -7.77 -15.05 -10.08
N VAL A 121 -8.48 -13.93 -10.03
CA VAL A 121 -8.96 -13.23 -11.22
C VAL A 121 -8.14 -11.96 -11.39
N VAL A 122 -7.46 -11.83 -12.52
CA VAL A 122 -6.69 -10.65 -12.86
C VAL A 122 -7.45 -9.82 -13.86
N HIS A 123 -7.58 -8.55 -13.51
CA HIS A 123 -8.27 -7.51 -14.25
C HIS A 123 -9.80 -7.57 -14.20
N TRP A 124 -10.41 -6.44 -13.85
CA TRP A 124 -11.85 -6.27 -13.78
C TRP A 124 -12.42 -5.94 -15.17
N SER A 125 -13.45 -6.69 -15.56
CA SER A 125 -14.22 -6.48 -16.79
C SER A 125 -15.65 -6.94 -16.58
N LYS A 126 -16.55 -6.64 -17.52
CA LYS A 126 -17.92 -7.18 -17.47
C LYS A 126 -17.93 -8.71 -17.54
N LYS A 127 -16.99 -9.30 -18.28
CA LYS A 127 -16.82 -10.76 -18.40
C LYS A 127 -16.29 -11.34 -17.09
N ALA A 128 -15.27 -10.71 -16.51
CA ALA A 128 -14.73 -11.11 -15.20
C ALA A 128 -15.83 -11.13 -14.13
N LYS A 129 -16.72 -10.11 -14.12
CA LYS A 129 -17.88 -10.09 -13.22
C LYS A 129 -18.76 -11.34 -13.37
N ILE A 130 -19.17 -11.64 -14.60
CA ILE A 130 -20.05 -12.78 -14.89
C ILE A 130 -19.37 -14.08 -14.48
N THR A 131 -18.07 -14.23 -14.79
CA THR A 131 -17.29 -15.41 -14.40
C THR A 131 -17.19 -15.56 -12.89
N ILE A 132 -16.91 -14.48 -12.16
CA ILE A 132 -16.84 -14.48 -10.68
C ILE A 132 -18.20 -14.84 -10.08
N ASP A 133 -19.28 -14.26 -10.59
CA ASP A 133 -20.64 -14.54 -10.11
C ASP A 133 -21.03 -16.03 -10.33
N GLU A 134 -20.60 -16.64 -11.43
CA GLU A 134 -20.81 -18.08 -11.70
C GLU A 134 -19.96 -18.97 -10.75
N MET A 135 -18.69 -18.62 -10.53
CA MET A 135 -17.79 -19.34 -9.60
C MET A 135 -18.29 -19.32 -8.15
N LEU A 136 -18.89 -18.21 -7.73
CA LEU A 136 -19.44 -17.99 -6.39
C LEU A 136 -20.89 -18.45 -6.24
N GLY A 137 -21.39 -19.32 -7.13
CA GLY A 137 -22.75 -19.87 -7.06
C GLY A 137 -23.16 -20.37 -5.67
N GLN A 138 -24.47 -20.51 -5.43
CA GLN A 138 -25.11 -20.52 -4.10
C GLN A 138 -24.53 -21.48 -3.00
N ASN A 139 -23.72 -22.47 -3.35
CA ASN A 139 -23.12 -23.44 -2.40
C ASN A 139 -21.59 -23.53 -2.52
N SER A 140 -20.94 -22.55 -3.14
CA SER A 140 -19.50 -22.56 -3.38
C SER A 140 -18.73 -22.14 -2.13
N THR A 141 -17.76 -22.96 -1.70
CA THR A 141 -16.74 -22.57 -0.70
C THR A 141 -15.53 -21.89 -1.36
N THR A 142 -15.62 -21.63 -2.66
CA THR A 142 -14.56 -21.03 -3.46
C THR A 142 -14.32 -19.60 -3.02
N GLU A 143 -13.09 -19.30 -2.66
CA GLU A 143 -12.64 -17.93 -2.47
C GLU A 143 -12.03 -17.40 -3.77
N VAL A 144 -12.36 -16.15 -4.10
CA VAL A 144 -11.86 -15.47 -5.30
C VAL A 144 -11.04 -14.26 -4.89
N VAL A 145 -9.82 -14.17 -5.39
CA VAL A 145 -8.94 -13.01 -5.22
C VAL A 145 -8.93 -12.20 -6.52
N LEU A 146 -9.55 -11.02 -6.51
CA LEU A 146 -9.56 -10.10 -7.64
C LEU A 146 -8.37 -9.13 -7.55
N ILE A 147 -7.53 -9.10 -8.59
CA ILE A 147 -6.42 -8.14 -8.74
C ILE A 147 -6.81 -7.08 -9.76
N ASP A 148 -6.84 -5.80 -9.35
CA ASP A 148 -6.97 -4.67 -10.28
C ASP A 148 -6.27 -3.41 -9.74
N GLN A 149 -6.21 -2.33 -10.54
CA GLN A 149 -5.68 -1.03 -10.18
C GLN A 149 -6.77 -0.01 -9.79
N LEU A 150 -8.06 -0.38 -9.80
CA LEU A 150 -9.16 0.45 -9.29
C LEU A 150 -8.92 0.85 -7.83
N ASN A 151 -9.35 2.06 -7.46
CA ASN A 151 -9.18 2.60 -6.10
C ASN A 151 -9.93 1.78 -5.04
N GLU A 152 -11.04 1.16 -5.42
CA GLU A 152 -11.89 0.38 -4.53
C GLU A 152 -12.31 -0.92 -5.22
N SER A 153 -12.72 -1.90 -4.42
CA SER A 153 -13.21 -3.17 -4.95
C SER A 153 -14.50 -2.94 -5.75
N PRO A 154 -14.57 -3.37 -7.03
CA PRO A 154 -15.79 -3.25 -7.82
C PRO A 154 -16.90 -4.22 -7.36
N LEU A 155 -16.55 -5.22 -6.55
CA LEU A 155 -17.47 -6.17 -5.94
C LEU A 155 -17.29 -6.19 -4.42
N GLN A 156 -18.39 -6.06 -3.68
CA GLN A 156 -18.45 -6.24 -2.24
C GLN A 156 -19.39 -7.42 -1.95
N LYS A 157 -18.83 -8.62 -1.95
CA LYS A 157 -19.53 -9.88 -1.65
C LYS A 157 -18.62 -10.78 -0.80
N ASP A 158 -19.25 -11.64 -0.01
CA ASP A 158 -18.53 -12.68 0.73
C ASP A 158 -17.81 -13.63 -0.24
N GLY A 159 -16.64 -14.13 0.17
CA GLY A 159 -15.79 -14.97 -0.67
C GLY A 159 -14.98 -14.21 -1.73
N ILE A 160 -15.08 -12.88 -1.81
CA ILE A 160 -14.23 -12.04 -2.68
C ILE A 160 -13.21 -11.26 -1.85
N HIS A 161 -11.94 -11.41 -2.20
CA HIS A 161 -10.85 -10.59 -1.69
C HIS A 161 -10.30 -9.70 -2.81
N TYR A 162 -10.18 -8.40 -2.56
CA TYR A 162 -9.65 -7.45 -3.55
C TYR A 162 -8.22 -7.04 -3.21
N VAL A 163 -7.29 -7.28 -4.15
CA VAL A 163 -5.90 -6.84 -4.09
C VAL A 163 -5.71 -5.70 -5.09
N GLN A 164 -5.58 -4.50 -4.57
CA GLN A 164 -5.25 -3.34 -5.38
C GLN A 164 -3.75 -3.35 -5.75
N GLY A 165 -3.44 -3.35 -7.04
CA GLY A 165 -2.08 -3.22 -7.54
C GLY A 165 -1.93 -3.59 -9.00
N ASN A 166 -0.74 -3.32 -9.55
CA ASN A 166 -0.42 -3.68 -10.93
C ASN A 166 0.02 -5.16 -10.99
N PRO A 167 -0.69 -6.03 -11.73
CA PRO A 167 -0.39 -7.46 -11.80
C PRO A 167 0.96 -7.80 -12.47
N THR A 168 1.62 -6.83 -13.11
CA THR A 168 3.01 -6.97 -13.60
C THR A 168 4.07 -6.83 -12.50
N LYS A 169 3.67 -6.49 -11.26
CA LYS A 169 4.58 -6.35 -10.12
C LYS A 169 4.51 -7.58 -9.23
N LEU A 170 5.69 -8.14 -8.90
CA LEU A 170 5.79 -9.32 -8.04
C LEU A 170 5.16 -9.11 -6.66
N ASP A 171 5.23 -7.90 -6.10
CA ASP A 171 4.61 -7.59 -4.81
C ASP A 171 3.08 -7.75 -4.84
N THR A 172 2.44 -7.38 -5.95
CA THR A 172 0.99 -7.56 -6.14
C THR A 172 0.64 -9.04 -6.26
N LEU A 173 1.42 -9.81 -7.02
CA LEU A 173 1.23 -11.26 -7.17
C LEU A 173 1.44 -12.00 -5.84
N HIS A 174 2.44 -11.58 -5.06
CA HIS A 174 2.69 -12.10 -3.72
C HIS A 174 1.51 -11.79 -2.79
N LYS A 175 0.99 -10.56 -2.80
CA LYS A 175 -0.20 -10.17 -2.01
C LYS A 175 -1.45 -10.98 -2.39
N ALA A 176 -1.59 -11.38 -3.65
CA ALA A 176 -2.71 -12.21 -4.09
C ALA A 176 -2.50 -13.72 -3.87
N ASN A 177 -1.34 -14.11 -3.31
CA ASN A 177 -0.96 -15.49 -3.06
C ASN A 177 -1.09 -16.41 -4.29
N VAL A 178 -0.68 -15.90 -5.46
CA VAL A 178 -0.90 -16.60 -6.75
C VAL A 178 -0.25 -17.98 -6.82
N LEU A 179 0.78 -18.26 -6.01
CA LEU A 179 1.48 -19.56 -6.00
C LEU A 179 0.68 -20.68 -5.33
N HIS A 180 -0.36 -20.33 -4.57
CA HIS A 180 -1.24 -21.29 -3.89
C HIS A 180 -2.68 -21.22 -4.41
N ALA A 181 -2.88 -20.54 -5.54
CA ALA A 181 -4.15 -20.52 -6.24
C ALA A 181 -4.35 -21.83 -7.01
N ASP A 182 -5.59 -22.32 -7.07
CA ASP A 182 -5.95 -23.48 -7.89
C ASP A 182 -5.91 -23.14 -9.38
N SER A 183 -6.33 -21.92 -9.71
CA SER A 183 -6.26 -21.38 -11.07
C SER A 183 -6.18 -19.86 -11.07
N ILE A 184 -5.64 -19.33 -12.17
CA ILE A 184 -5.48 -17.90 -12.40
C ILE A 184 -6.14 -17.55 -13.73
N CYS A 185 -7.18 -16.73 -13.70
CA CYS A 185 -7.87 -16.24 -14.89
C CYS A 185 -7.45 -14.80 -15.18
N ILE A 186 -6.86 -14.54 -16.34
CA ILE A 186 -6.42 -13.20 -16.76
C ILE A 186 -7.35 -12.71 -17.87
N PHE A 187 -8.12 -11.67 -17.57
CA PHE A 187 -9.04 -11.05 -18.52
C PHE A 187 -8.38 -9.92 -19.30
N ALA A 188 -8.76 -9.79 -20.57
CA ALA A 188 -8.39 -8.66 -21.38
C ALA A 188 -9.12 -7.40 -20.90
N SER A 189 -8.52 -6.24 -21.14
CA SER A 189 -9.09 -4.98 -20.67
C SER A 189 -10.24 -4.50 -21.54
N ASP A 190 -11.38 -4.22 -20.90
CA ASP A 190 -12.53 -3.59 -21.57
C ASP A 190 -12.22 -2.13 -21.95
N ASP A 191 -11.21 -1.51 -21.33
CA ASP A 191 -10.87 -0.09 -21.49
C ASP A 191 -9.88 0.18 -22.64
N THR A 192 -9.26 -0.87 -23.20
CA THR A 192 -8.32 -0.74 -24.31
C THR A 192 -9.03 -0.82 -25.66
N ILE A 193 -8.88 0.23 -26.47
CA ILE A 193 -9.43 0.29 -27.83
C ILE A 193 -8.62 -0.60 -28.80
N ASP A 194 -7.35 -0.82 -28.49
CA ASP A 194 -6.41 -1.62 -29.30
C ASP A 194 -6.29 -3.03 -28.73
N GLU A 195 -6.77 -4.01 -29.50
CA GLU A 195 -6.71 -5.44 -29.15
C GLU A 195 -5.27 -5.94 -29.00
N THR A 196 -4.34 -5.38 -29.79
CA THR A 196 -2.90 -5.72 -29.69
C THR A 196 -2.32 -5.30 -28.35
N ALA A 197 -2.67 -4.09 -27.89
CA ALA A 197 -2.23 -3.58 -26.59
C ALA A 197 -2.87 -4.36 -25.43
N ALA A 198 -4.15 -4.73 -25.59
CA ALA A 198 -4.88 -5.54 -24.62
C ALA A 198 -4.22 -6.91 -24.45
N ASP A 199 -4.09 -7.66 -25.55
CA ASP A 199 -3.51 -9.00 -25.56
C ASP A 199 -2.04 -8.97 -25.13
N GLY A 200 -1.26 -8.00 -25.60
CA GLY A 200 0.13 -7.81 -25.17
C GLY A 200 0.26 -7.60 -23.66
N LYS A 201 -0.67 -6.86 -23.03
CA LYS A 201 -0.71 -6.67 -21.58
C LYS A 201 -1.08 -7.97 -20.87
N THR A 202 -2.07 -8.71 -21.37
CA THR A 202 -2.50 -10.00 -20.81
C THR A 202 -1.36 -11.02 -20.84
N LEU A 203 -0.64 -11.12 -21.98
CA LEU A 203 0.53 -11.98 -22.14
C LEU A 203 1.70 -11.58 -21.23
N LEU A 204 1.94 -10.27 -21.03
CA LEU A 204 2.96 -9.78 -20.10
C LEU A 204 2.66 -10.20 -18.65
N ILE A 205 1.39 -10.11 -18.24
CA ILE A 205 0.95 -10.56 -16.92
C ILE A 205 1.16 -12.06 -16.77
N ALA A 206 0.69 -12.86 -17.74
CA ALA A 206 0.86 -14.31 -17.73
C ALA A 206 2.33 -14.72 -17.63
N SER A 207 3.19 -14.09 -18.43
CA SER A 207 4.64 -14.32 -18.42
C SER A 207 5.27 -13.97 -17.07
N THR A 208 4.83 -12.88 -16.43
CA THR A 208 5.30 -12.47 -15.10
C THR A 208 4.91 -13.52 -14.04
N ILE A 209 3.68 -14.03 -14.09
CA ILE A 209 3.17 -15.06 -13.19
C ILE A 209 3.93 -16.37 -13.37
N LYS A 210 4.11 -16.86 -14.61
CA LYS A 210 4.85 -18.10 -14.85
C LYS A 210 6.32 -17.97 -14.46
N GLN A 211 6.95 -16.82 -14.73
CA GLN A 211 8.32 -16.56 -14.27
C GLN A 211 8.42 -16.61 -12.75
N TYR A 212 7.46 -16.00 -12.04
CA TYR A 212 7.41 -16.03 -10.58
C TYR A 212 7.21 -17.45 -10.03
N ALA A 213 6.28 -18.22 -10.61
CA ALA A 213 6.05 -19.62 -10.26
C ALA A 213 7.30 -20.48 -10.47
N LYS A 214 7.96 -20.34 -11.63
CA LYS A 214 9.22 -21.03 -11.95
C LYS A 214 10.33 -20.73 -10.95
N GLN A 215 10.52 -19.46 -10.56
CA GLN A 215 11.51 -19.07 -9.55
C GLN A 215 11.26 -19.72 -8.19
N LYS A 216 9.98 -19.91 -7.83
CA LYS A 216 9.57 -20.50 -6.56
C LYS A 216 9.32 -22.00 -6.62
N LYS A 217 9.58 -22.63 -7.76
CA LYS A 217 9.33 -24.07 -8.02
C LYS A 217 7.89 -24.47 -7.72
N SER A 218 6.96 -23.58 -8.05
CA SER A 218 5.52 -23.84 -8.02
C SER A 218 5.02 -24.02 -9.44
N ASP A 219 3.99 -24.83 -9.61
CA ASP A 219 3.20 -24.85 -10.82
C ASP A 219 1.87 -24.16 -10.55
N VAL A 220 1.41 -23.36 -11.50
CA VAL A 220 0.17 -22.59 -11.41
C VAL A 220 -0.52 -22.70 -12.75
N TYR A 221 -1.81 -23.02 -12.71
CA TYR A 221 -2.64 -23.18 -13.89
C TYR A 221 -3.23 -21.82 -14.30
N THR A 222 -2.87 -21.33 -15.48
CA THR A 222 -3.18 -19.98 -15.95
C THR A 222 -4.05 -20.05 -17.21
N ILE A 223 -5.21 -19.40 -17.14
CA ILE A 223 -6.16 -19.22 -18.24
C ILE A 223 -6.12 -17.76 -18.68
N VAL A 224 -5.97 -17.53 -19.98
CA VAL A 224 -5.79 -16.20 -20.57
C VAL A 224 -6.89 -15.90 -21.58
N GLU A 225 -7.59 -14.79 -21.40
CA GLU A 225 -8.47 -14.24 -22.43
C GLU A 225 -7.65 -13.56 -23.53
N MET A 226 -7.94 -13.89 -24.78
CA MET A 226 -7.36 -13.25 -25.97
C MET A 226 -8.46 -12.66 -26.84
N LEU A 227 -8.23 -11.47 -27.38
CA LEU A 227 -9.16 -10.78 -28.27
C LEU A 227 -8.96 -11.22 -29.73
N ASP A 228 -7.70 -11.40 -30.15
CA ASP A 228 -7.34 -11.84 -31.51
C ASP A 228 -6.79 -13.29 -31.53
N GLU A 229 -7.23 -14.07 -32.50
CA GLU A 229 -6.76 -15.44 -32.75
C GLU A 229 -5.32 -15.48 -33.30
N ASP A 230 -4.93 -14.47 -34.08
CA ASP A 230 -3.57 -14.38 -34.62
C ASP A 230 -2.55 -14.14 -33.48
N HIS A 231 -2.94 -13.44 -32.42
CA HIS A 231 -2.08 -13.24 -31.25
C HIS A 231 -1.79 -14.53 -30.48
N ILE A 232 -2.70 -15.52 -30.49
CA ILE A 232 -2.47 -16.83 -29.86
C ILE A 232 -1.34 -17.57 -30.58
N SER A 233 -1.37 -17.56 -31.91
CA SER A 233 -0.36 -18.26 -32.73
C SER A 233 1.05 -17.67 -32.54
N ASN A 234 1.12 -16.38 -32.18
CA ASN A 234 2.36 -15.64 -31.95
C ASN A 234 2.78 -15.62 -30.47
N ALA A 235 1.91 -16.04 -29.56
CA ALA A 235 2.21 -16.09 -28.13
C ALA A 235 3.17 -17.23 -27.80
N ASN A 236 4.08 -17.01 -26.85
CA ASN A 236 4.90 -18.10 -26.32
C ASN A 236 4.02 -19.01 -25.45
N LEU A 237 3.55 -20.12 -26.04
CA LEU A 237 2.63 -21.07 -25.41
C LEU A 237 3.17 -21.70 -24.12
N ASP A 238 4.48 -21.65 -23.87
CA ASP A 238 5.09 -22.24 -22.67
C ASP A 238 4.70 -21.53 -21.36
N CYS A 239 4.17 -20.30 -21.41
CA CYS A 239 3.78 -19.55 -20.22
C CYS A 239 2.29 -19.63 -19.86
N ILE A 240 1.46 -20.23 -20.71
CA ILE A 240 -0.01 -20.22 -20.58
C ILE A 240 -0.53 -21.64 -20.77
N ASP A 241 -1.34 -22.10 -19.83
CA ASP A 241 -1.85 -23.47 -19.86
C ASP A 241 -3.10 -23.57 -20.75
N ASP A 242 -3.94 -22.52 -20.79
CA ASP A 242 -5.10 -22.45 -21.68
C ASP A 242 -5.43 -21.02 -22.16
N PHE A 243 -5.90 -20.92 -23.42
CA PHE A 243 -6.37 -19.67 -24.03
C PHE A 243 -7.87 -19.71 -24.31
N ILE A 244 -8.57 -18.63 -24.00
CA ILE A 244 -9.99 -18.45 -24.36
C ILE A 244 -10.12 -17.25 -25.29
N LEU A 245 -10.52 -17.50 -26.53
CA LEU A 245 -10.88 -16.42 -27.47
C LEU A 245 -12.18 -15.77 -27.04
N SER A 246 -12.15 -14.46 -26.83
CA SER A 246 -13.21 -13.70 -26.17
C SER A 246 -14.62 -13.94 -26.73
N ASN A 247 -14.77 -14.01 -28.05
CA ASN A 247 -16.08 -14.09 -28.72
C ASN A 247 -16.41 -15.46 -29.34
N LYS A 248 -15.44 -16.38 -29.36
CA LYS A 248 -15.58 -17.67 -30.08
C LYS A 248 -16.53 -18.65 -29.34
N PRO A 249 -16.45 -18.84 -28.01
CA PRO A 249 -17.38 -19.69 -27.26
C PRO A 249 -18.83 -19.24 -27.40
N PHE A 250 -19.09 -17.93 -27.34
CA PHE A 250 -20.43 -17.38 -27.52
C PHE A 250 -20.97 -17.65 -28.93
N SER A 251 -20.15 -17.43 -29.96
CA SER A 251 -20.51 -17.72 -31.36
C SER A 251 -20.82 -19.21 -31.57
N HIS A 252 -20.01 -20.11 -30.99
CA HIS A 252 -20.26 -21.56 -31.04
C HIS A 252 -21.53 -21.96 -30.30
N LEU A 253 -21.79 -21.39 -29.12
CA LEU A 253 -22.99 -21.65 -28.34
C LEU A 253 -24.25 -21.18 -29.08
N MET A 254 -24.19 -20.01 -29.72
CA MET A 254 -25.25 -19.49 -30.58
C MET A 254 -25.52 -20.41 -31.78
N ALA A 255 -24.47 -20.82 -32.51
CA ALA A 255 -24.60 -21.74 -33.62
C ALA A 255 -25.22 -23.09 -33.20
N LYS A 256 -24.74 -23.66 -32.09
CA LYS A 256 -25.26 -24.92 -31.53
C LYS A 256 -26.74 -24.79 -31.14
N THR A 257 -27.11 -23.70 -30.47
CA THR A 257 -28.49 -23.43 -30.04
C THR A 257 -29.42 -23.21 -31.23
N ALA A 258 -28.96 -22.47 -32.25
CA ALA A 258 -29.72 -22.24 -33.48
C ALA A 258 -30.00 -23.54 -34.24
N LEU A 259 -29.02 -24.44 -34.33
CA LEU A 259 -29.16 -25.74 -34.99
C LEU A 259 -30.05 -26.72 -34.20
N GLN A 260 -30.04 -26.65 -32.86
CA GLN A 260 -30.87 -27.52 -32.02
C GLN A 260 -32.37 -27.20 -32.11
N LYS A 261 -32.76 -25.96 -32.44
CA LYS A 261 -34.17 -25.55 -32.53
C LYS A 261 -34.95 -26.24 -33.66
N HIS A 262 -34.28 -26.95 -34.57
CA HIS A 262 -34.90 -27.74 -35.64
C HIS A 262 -35.13 -29.22 -35.30
N TYR A 263 -34.77 -29.68 -34.10
CA TYR A 263 -34.88 -31.09 -33.67
C TYR A 263 -35.75 -31.33 -32.44
N SER A 264 -36.55 -30.34 -32.02
CA SER A 264 -37.51 -30.42 -30.92
C SER A 264 -38.85 -29.87 -31.37
#